data_AF-A0A964AN43-F1
#
_entry.id   AF-A0A964AN43-F1
#
_cell.length_a   1.000
_cell.length_b   1.000
_cell.length_c   1.000
_cell.angle_alpha   90.00
_cell.angle_beta   90.00
_cell.angle_gamma   90.00
#
_symmetry.space_group_name_H-M   'P 1'
#
loop_
_entity.id
_entity.type
_entity.pdbx_description
1 polymer ?
#
loop_
_entity_poly.entity_id
_entity_poly.type
_entity_poly.pdbx_seq_one_letter_code
_entity_poly.pdbx_strand_id
1 'polypeptide(L)'
;MASFGHIAVGLAAGRLYADRGASTRTLATAMMGFCIWSVLPDADVVAFALGIPYHAPFGHRGASHSLAVAAACGALVGLGARLAGRPRPLRLALFVAVVMGSHGLLDSMTTGGLGIALLWPASDARFFAPWRPIPVAPIGAAFLSPRGLTVALTEVAQFAPLWIWALWPRRLSRSR
;
A
#
# COMPACT_ATOMS: atom_id res chain seq x y z
N MET A 1 10.74 3.15 2.61
CA MET A 1 9.47 2.84 1.97
C MET A 1 9.49 3.31 0.55
N ALA A 2 8.84 2.57 -0.33
CA ALA A 2 8.33 3.19 -1.55
C ALA A 2 7.24 4.22 -1.14
N SER A 3 7.06 5.32 -1.86
CA SER A 3 6.00 6.30 -1.54
C SER A 3 4.93 6.31 -2.65
N PHE A 4 5.31 6.74 -3.84
CA PHE A 4 4.42 6.84 -4.99
C PHE A 4 4.07 5.46 -5.58
N GLY A 5 4.94 4.46 -5.40
CA GLY A 5 4.65 3.09 -5.80
C GLY A 5 3.42 2.51 -5.10
N HIS A 6 3.31 2.70 -3.78
CA HIS A 6 2.16 2.24 -2.99
C HIS A 6 0.87 2.93 -3.42
N ILE A 7 0.92 4.23 -3.73
CA ILE A 7 -0.24 4.97 -4.24
C ILE A 7 -0.66 4.39 -5.61
N ALA A 8 0.29 4.12 -6.51
CA ALA A 8 -0.01 3.52 -7.80
C ALA A 8 -0.73 2.17 -7.66
N VAL A 9 -0.28 1.32 -6.74
CA VAL A 9 -0.93 0.04 -6.41
C VAL A 9 -2.34 0.26 -5.86
N GLY A 10 -2.53 1.21 -4.95
CA GLY A 10 -3.84 1.55 -4.39
C GLY A 10 -4.83 2.03 -5.46
N LEU A 11 -4.40 2.93 -6.35
CA LEU A 11 -5.21 3.41 -7.47
C LEU A 11 -5.57 2.26 -8.42
N ALA A 12 -4.60 1.41 -8.75
CA ALA A 12 -4.82 0.25 -9.60
C ALA A 12 -5.81 -0.74 -8.96
N ALA A 13 -5.65 -1.05 -7.68
CA ALA A 13 -6.56 -1.91 -6.93
C ALA A 13 -7.98 -1.34 -6.90
N GLY A 14 -8.15 -0.03 -6.63
CA GLY A 14 -9.46 0.61 -6.64
C GLY A 14 -10.12 0.62 -8.01
N ARG A 15 -9.33 0.81 -9.08
CA ARG A 15 -9.84 0.66 -10.44
C ARG A 15 -10.27 -0.79 -10.72
N LEU A 16 -9.49 -1.79 -10.32
CA LEU A 16 -9.84 -3.19 -10.53
C LEU A 16 -11.07 -3.61 -9.70
N TYR A 17 -11.21 -3.02 -8.50
CA TYR A 17 -12.31 -3.28 -7.59
C TYR A 17 -13.63 -2.66 -8.11
N ALA A 18 -13.59 -1.43 -8.62
CA ALA A 18 -14.77 -0.76 -9.14
C ALA A 18 -15.22 -1.38 -10.47
N ASP A 19 -16.46 -1.87 -10.51
CA ASP A 19 -17.09 -2.47 -11.69
C ASP A 19 -16.99 -1.52 -12.91
N ARG A 20 -16.91 -2.05 -14.15
CA ARG A 20 -16.64 -1.23 -15.36
C ARG A 20 -17.67 -0.12 -15.60
N GLY A 21 -18.93 -0.37 -15.25
CA GLY A 21 -20.03 0.59 -15.32
C GLY A 21 -20.23 1.45 -14.06
N ALA A 22 -19.34 1.36 -13.08
CA ALA A 22 -19.42 2.17 -11.87
C ALA A 22 -19.36 3.67 -12.19
N SER A 23 -20.17 4.47 -11.49
CA SER A 23 -20.11 5.92 -11.58
C SER A 23 -18.73 6.46 -11.22
N THR A 24 -18.36 7.63 -11.76
CA THR A 24 -17.09 8.30 -11.45
C THR A 24 -16.85 8.46 -9.95
N ARG A 25 -17.91 8.80 -9.20
CA ARG A 25 -17.86 8.91 -7.73
C ARG A 25 -17.50 7.58 -7.06
N THR A 26 -18.10 6.48 -7.50
CA THR A 26 -17.82 5.14 -6.95
C THR A 26 -16.39 4.70 -7.24
N LEU A 27 -15.93 4.93 -8.49
CA LEU A 27 -14.55 4.67 -8.88
C LEU A 27 -13.56 5.47 -8.03
N ALA A 28 -13.78 6.78 -7.91
CA ALA A 28 -12.92 7.67 -7.12
C ALA A 28 -12.89 7.26 -5.64
N THR A 29 -14.05 6.90 -5.06
CA THR A 29 -14.15 6.43 -3.67
C THR A 29 -13.36 5.13 -3.47
N ALA A 30 -13.47 4.18 -4.41
CA ALA A 30 -12.70 2.94 -4.34
C ALA A 30 -11.19 3.21 -4.44
N MET A 31 -10.76 4.01 -5.43
CA MET A 31 -9.36 4.38 -5.63
C MET A 31 -8.78 5.06 -4.38
N MET A 32 -9.48 6.05 -3.82
CA MET A 32 -9.06 6.72 -2.59
C MET A 32 -8.96 5.76 -1.40
N GLY A 33 -9.97 4.90 -1.22
CA GLY A 33 -9.97 3.92 -0.13
C GLY A 33 -8.79 2.95 -0.22
N PHE A 34 -8.46 2.44 -1.41
CA PHE A 34 -7.31 1.54 -1.57
C PHE A 34 -5.96 2.26 -1.51
N CYS A 35 -5.87 3.55 -1.88
CA CYS A 35 -4.67 4.34 -1.59
C CYS A 35 -4.44 4.48 -0.08
N ILE A 36 -5.49 4.69 0.71
CA ILE A 36 -5.36 4.75 2.17
C ILE A 36 -4.83 3.41 2.70
N TRP A 37 -5.44 2.29 2.29
CA TRP A 37 -4.97 0.96 2.68
C TRP A 37 -3.55 0.65 2.20
N SER A 38 -3.13 1.17 1.04
CA SER A 38 -1.79 0.92 0.51
C SER A 38 -0.70 1.67 1.24
N VAL A 39 -0.99 2.81 1.87
CA VAL A 39 0.00 3.59 2.65
C VAL A 39 -0.13 3.39 4.16
N LEU A 40 -1.22 2.77 4.63
CA LEU A 40 -1.51 2.57 6.05
C LEU A 40 -0.38 1.90 6.84
N PRO A 41 0.37 0.90 6.32
CA PRO A 41 1.47 0.31 7.06
C PRO A 41 2.52 1.32 7.54
N ASP A 42 2.81 2.34 6.72
CA ASP A 42 3.78 3.39 7.05
C ASP A 42 3.23 4.46 8.01
N ALA A 43 1.97 4.35 8.46
CA ALA A 43 1.50 5.16 9.59
C ALA A 43 2.30 4.86 10.88
N ASP A 44 3.01 3.73 10.92
CA ASP A 44 3.95 3.35 11.97
C ASP A 44 5.13 4.31 12.14
N VAL A 45 5.38 5.26 11.23
CA VAL A 45 6.37 6.34 11.44
C VAL A 45 6.06 7.18 12.68
N VAL A 46 4.79 7.19 13.14
CA VAL A 46 4.40 7.80 14.42
C VAL A 46 5.12 7.17 15.62
N ALA A 47 5.55 5.90 15.50
CA ALA A 47 6.30 5.19 16.52
C ALA A 47 7.58 5.94 16.91
N PHE A 48 8.22 6.64 15.97
CA PHE A 48 9.38 7.49 16.26
C PHE A 48 9.04 8.64 17.21
N ALA A 49 7.88 9.29 17.03
CA ALA A 49 7.42 10.36 17.93
C ALA A 49 7.07 9.82 19.34
N LEU A 50 6.72 8.54 19.44
CA LEU A 50 6.46 7.84 20.69
C LEU A 50 7.73 7.26 21.35
N GLY A 51 8.91 7.49 20.77
CA GLY A 51 10.19 6.97 21.28
C GLY A 51 10.40 5.46 21.06
N ILE A 52 9.59 4.82 20.20
CA ILE A 52 9.74 3.40 19.88
C ILE A 52 10.95 3.24 18.92
N PRO A 53 11.93 2.38 19.24
CA PRO A 53 13.08 2.17 18.38
C PRO A 53 12.72 1.60 17.00
N TYR A 54 13.45 2.01 15.95
CA TYR A 54 13.20 1.53 14.57
C TYR A 54 13.21 -0.01 14.46
N HIS A 55 14.09 -0.68 15.18
CA HIS A 55 14.25 -2.14 15.12
C HIS A 55 13.22 -2.91 15.95
N ALA A 56 12.43 -2.24 16.80
CA ALA A 56 11.43 -2.88 17.63
C ALA A 56 10.34 -3.55 16.79
N PRO A 57 9.62 -4.56 17.31
CA PRO A 57 8.52 -5.21 16.59
C PRO A 57 7.44 -4.23 16.11
N PHE A 58 7.14 -3.19 16.91
CA PHE A 58 6.21 -2.10 16.57
C PHE A 58 6.92 -0.82 16.08
N GLY A 59 8.21 -0.90 15.75
CA GLY A 59 8.92 0.16 15.06
C GLY A 59 8.58 0.17 13.56
N HIS A 60 9.03 1.20 12.85
CA HIS A 60 8.82 1.34 11.40
C HIS A 60 9.29 0.09 10.64
N ARG A 61 8.54 -0.36 9.63
CA ARG A 61 8.78 -1.62 8.86
C ARG A 61 8.61 -2.91 9.68
N GLY A 62 7.98 -2.81 10.85
CA GLY A 62 7.70 -3.88 11.79
C GLY A 62 6.39 -4.60 11.49
N ALA A 63 5.61 -4.86 12.54
CA ALA A 63 4.37 -5.62 12.51
C ALA A 63 3.37 -5.12 11.44
N SER A 64 3.27 -3.80 11.28
CA SER A 64 2.46 -3.10 10.26
C SER A 64 2.69 -3.61 8.83
N HIS A 65 3.91 -4.02 8.49
CA HIS A 65 4.31 -4.47 7.15
C HIS A 65 4.22 -5.99 6.99
N SER A 66 3.74 -6.72 8.01
CA SER A 66 3.63 -8.18 7.97
C SER A 66 2.44 -8.65 7.14
N LEU A 67 2.56 -9.86 6.57
CA LEU A 67 1.46 -10.51 5.85
C LEU A 67 0.32 -10.88 6.81
N ALA A 68 0.63 -11.18 8.07
CA ALA A 68 -0.37 -11.50 9.09
C ALA A 68 -1.26 -10.29 9.42
N VAL A 69 -0.68 -9.09 9.61
CA VAL A 69 -1.45 -7.86 9.85
C VAL A 69 -2.26 -7.49 8.62
N ALA A 70 -1.71 -7.61 7.41
CA ALA A 70 -2.44 -7.39 6.17
C ALA A 70 -3.68 -8.32 6.06
N ALA A 71 -3.51 -9.61 6.35
CA ALA A 71 -4.62 -10.58 6.35
C ALA A 71 -5.66 -10.27 7.43
N ALA A 72 -5.22 -9.91 8.64
CA ALA A 72 -6.11 -9.54 9.74
C ALA A 72 -6.95 -8.30 9.42
N CYS A 73 -6.34 -7.23 8.89
CA CYS A 73 -7.05 -6.04 8.45
C CYS A 73 -8.05 -6.35 7.33
N GLY A 74 -7.65 -7.16 6.34
CA GLY A 74 -8.56 -7.63 5.30
C GLY A 74 -9.77 -8.38 5.88
N ALA A 75 -9.54 -9.31 6.80
CA ALA A 75 -10.61 -10.07 7.46
C ALA A 75 -11.55 -9.15 8.27
N LEU A 76 -11.02 -8.20 9.04
CA LEU A 76 -11.81 -7.24 9.81
C LEU A 76 -12.68 -6.36 8.92
N VAL A 77 -12.12 -5.82 7.82
CA VAL A 77 -12.88 -5.03 6.85
C VAL A 77 -13.95 -5.87 6.16
N GLY A 78 -13.61 -7.11 5.78
CA GLY A 78 -14.55 -8.05 5.20
C GLY A 78 -15.72 -8.39 6.13
N LEU A 79 -15.42 -8.64 7.41
CA LEU A 79 -16.42 -8.89 8.43
C LEU A 79 -17.32 -7.66 8.63
N GLY A 80 -16.73 -6.48 8.79
CA GLY A 80 -17.50 -5.23 8.90
C GLY A 80 -18.40 -4.98 7.69
N ALA A 81 -17.91 -5.26 6.48
CA ALA A 81 -18.70 -5.17 5.26
C ALA A 81 -19.86 -6.19 5.23
N ARG A 82 -19.61 -7.44 5.68
CA ARG A 82 -20.65 -8.47 5.79
C ARG A 82 -21.73 -8.05 6.79
N LEU A 83 -21.34 -7.57 7.97
CA LEU A 83 -22.25 -7.11 9.02
C LEU A 83 -23.06 -5.88 8.59
N ALA A 84 -22.48 -5.01 7.77
CA ALA A 84 -23.15 -3.85 7.19
C ALA A 84 -23.99 -4.17 5.92
N GLY A 85 -24.17 -5.46 5.57
CA GLY A 85 -24.94 -5.87 4.39
C GLY A 85 -24.34 -5.44 3.05
N ARG A 86 -23.05 -5.11 2.99
CA ARG A 86 -22.37 -4.71 1.75
C ARG A 86 -22.21 -5.91 0.82
N PRO A 87 -22.35 -5.71 -0.50
CA PRO A 87 -22.15 -6.79 -1.46
C PRO A 87 -20.66 -7.20 -1.51
N ARG A 88 -20.41 -8.50 -1.74
CA ARG A 88 -19.08 -9.08 -1.98
C ARG A 88 -18.04 -8.80 -0.85
N PRO A 89 -18.35 -9.04 0.43
CA PRO A 89 -17.45 -8.73 1.54
C PRO A 89 -16.10 -9.47 1.46
N LEU A 90 -16.10 -10.71 0.96
CA LEU A 90 -14.87 -11.48 0.75
C LEU A 90 -13.96 -10.83 -0.31
N ARG A 91 -14.53 -10.27 -1.38
CA ARG A 91 -13.76 -9.57 -2.41
C ARG A 91 -13.06 -8.34 -1.81
N LEU A 92 -13.77 -7.57 -0.98
CA LEU A 92 -13.17 -6.42 -0.29
C LEU A 92 -12.05 -6.86 0.66
N ALA A 93 -12.27 -7.91 1.44
CA ALA A 93 -11.28 -8.47 2.35
C ALA A 93 -9.97 -8.83 1.63
N LEU A 94 -10.08 -9.58 0.52
CA LEU A 94 -8.95 -10.01 -0.27
C LEU A 94 -8.21 -8.81 -0.90
N PHE A 95 -8.92 -7.83 -1.43
CA PHE A 95 -8.29 -6.64 -2.00
C PHE A 95 -7.51 -5.85 -0.93
N VAL A 96 -8.08 -5.65 0.25
CA VAL A 96 -7.38 -4.96 1.36
C VAL A 96 -6.13 -5.73 1.77
N ALA A 97 -6.26 -7.05 1.98
CA ALA A 97 -5.12 -7.89 2.37
C ALA A 97 -4.00 -7.89 1.32
N VAL A 98 -4.35 -7.98 0.03
CA VAL A 98 -3.36 -7.94 -1.07
C VAL A 98 -2.71 -6.57 -1.17
N VAL A 99 -3.48 -5.49 -1.06
CA VAL A 99 -2.93 -4.12 -1.13
C VAL A 99 -1.98 -3.86 0.04
N MET A 100 -2.39 -4.15 1.27
CA MET A 100 -1.51 -4.00 2.43
C MET A 100 -0.31 -4.95 2.38
N GLY A 101 -0.50 -6.21 1.96
CA GLY A 101 0.60 -7.17 1.86
C GLY A 101 1.62 -6.76 0.78
N SER A 102 1.15 -6.19 -0.34
CA SER A 102 2.02 -5.68 -1.39
C SER A 102 2.94 -4.57 -0.90
N HIS A 103 2.50 -3.81 0.10
CA HIS A 103 3.31 -2.76 0.70
C HIS A 103 4.60 -3.32 1.29
N GLY A 104 4.50 -4.29 2.21
CA GLY A 104 5.66 -4.92 2.83
C GLY A 104 6.56 -5.61 1.80
N LEU A 105 5.97 -6.24 0.78
CA LEU A 105 6.74 -6.87 -0.31
C LEU A 105 7.53 -5.85 -1.11
N LEU A 106 6.92 -4.74 -1.54
CA LEU A 106 7.61 -3.66 -2.27
C LEU A 106 8.67 -2.98 -1.40
N ASP A 107 8.40 -2.79 -0.11
CA ASP A 107 9.35 -2.20 0.81
C ASP A 107 10.59 -3.09 1.02
N SER A 108 10.44 -4.42 0.93
CA SER A 108 11.58 -5.36 0.92
C SER A 108 12.45 -5.24 -0.33
N MET A 109 11.93 -4.64 -1.41
CA MET A 109 12.64 -4.35 -2.66
C MET A 109 13.33 -2.97 -2.65
N THR A 110 13.34 -2.26 -1.52
CA THR A 110 14.02 -0.96 -1.40
C THR A 110 15.52 -1.10 -1.18
N THR A 111 16.34 -0.21 -1.73
CA THR A 111 17.82 -0.25 -1.64
C THR A 111 18.40 0.05 -0.26
N GLY A 112 17.58 0.41 0.74
CA GLY A 112 18.05 0.67 2.10
C GLY A 112 16.94 0.75 3.14
N GLY A 113 17.30 1.18 4.35
CA GLY A 113 16.46 1.09 5.55
C GLY A 113 16.66 -0.23 6.28
N LEU A 114 15.71 -0.57 7.16
CA LEU A 114 15.64 -1.88 7.80
C LEU A 114 14.91 -2.88 6.88
N GLY A 115 15.24 -4.16 6.97
CA GLY A 115 14.43 -5.20 6.30
C GLY A 115 13.01 -5.25 6.89
N ILE A 116 12.11 -5.94 6.21
CA ILE A 116 10.68 -5.96 6.54
C ILE A 116 10.36 -7.17 7.42
N ALA A 117 9.60 -6.98 8.49
CA ALA A 117 9.12 -8.07 9.35
C ALA A 117 7.95 -8.84 8.70
N LEU A 118 8.16 -9.38 7.49
CA LEU A 118 7.10 -9.99 6.67
C LEU A 118 6.37 -11.14 7.37
N LEU A 119 7.09 -11.91 8.20
CA LEU A 119 6.60 -13.11 8.88
C LEU A 119 6.21 -12.86 10.34
N TRP A 120 6.20 -11.61 10.81
CA TRP A 120 5.68 -11.29 12.13
C TRP A 120 4.19 -11.70 12.22
N PRO A 121 3.69 -12.28 13.33
CA PRO A 121 4.36 -12.50 14.61
C PRO A 121 5.11 -13.83 14.76
N ALA A 122 5.14 -14.66 13.72
CA ALA A 122 5.83 -15.96 13.79
C ALA A 122 7.36 -15.82 13.84
N SER A 123 7.91 -14.71 13.33
CA SER A 123 9.33 -14.40 13.38
C SER A 123 9.57 -12.89 13.38
N ASP A 124 10.56 -12.43 14.13
CA ASP A 124 11.06 -11.05 14.12
C ASP A 124 12.12 -10.80 13.03
N ALA A 125 12.42 -11.80 12.20
CA ALA A 125 13.39 -11.68 11.12
C ALA A 125 13.00 -10.56 10.13
N ARG A 126 14.02 -9.83 9.66
CA ARG A 126 13.88 -8.69 8.75
C ARG A 126 14.36 -9.08 7.37
N PHE A 127 13.46 -9.07 6.40
CA PHE A 127 13.71 -9.58 5.06
C PHE A 127 13.93 -8.44 4.05
N PHE A 128 14.91 -8.63 3.17
CA PHE A 128 15.01 -7.92 1.90
C PHE A 128 14.78 -8.91 0.76
N ALA A 129 14.18 -8.43 -0.32
CA ALA A 129 14.13 -9.19 -1.56
C ALA A 129 15.55 -9.31 -2.15
N PRO A 130 15.85 -10.39 -2.90
CA PRO A 130 17.15 -10.55 -3.57
C PRO A 130 17.40 -9.49 -4.66
N TRP A 131 16.33 -8.94 -5.23
CA TRP A 131 16.39 -7.85 -6.19
C TRP A 131 15.74 -6.58 -5.62
N ARG A 132 16.48 -5.47 -5.62
CA ARG A 132 16.11 -4.24 -4.91
C ARG A 132 16.15 -3.00 -5.82
N PRO A 133 15.28 -2.92 -6.84
CA PRO A 133 15.32 -1.84 -7.83
C PRO A 133 14.77 -0.50 -7.30
N ILE A 134 14.06 -0.49 -6.16
CA ILE A 134 13.38 0.70 -5.67
C ILE A 134 14.34 1.51 -4.80
N PRO A 135 14.72 2.74 -5.16
CA PRO A 135 15.60 3.52 -4.31
C PRO A 135 14.90 3.87 -2.99
N VAL A 136 15.58 3.71 -1.85
CA VAL A 136 14.98 4.05 -0.56
C VAL A 136 14.73 5.55 -0.43
N ALA A 137 13.48 5.91 -0.14
CA ALA A 137 13.08 7.28 0.17
C ALA A 137 13.65 7.77 1.51
N PRO A 138 14.12 9.03 1.61
CA PRO A 138 14.37 9.68 2.90
C PRO A 138 13.10 9.76 3.75
N ILE A 139 13.22 9.65 5.07
CA ILE A 139 12.09 9.67 6.00
C ILE A 139 11.80 11.11 6.45
N GLY A 140 10.52 11.45 6.61
CA GLY A 140 10.08 12.74 7.14
C GLY A 140 10.45 13.93 6.24
N ALA A 141 10.83 15.05 6.85
CA ALA A 141 11.15 16.28 6.13
C ALA A 141 12.32 16.13 5.13
N ALA A 142 13.21 15.15 5.33
CA ALA A 142 14.29 14.86 4.39
C ALA A 142 13.78 14.43 3.00
N PHE A 143 12.52 14.01 2.87
CA PHE A 143 11.90 13.69 1.59
C PHE A 143 11.76 14.93 0.68
N LEU A 144 11.72 16.14 1.25
CA LEU A 144 11.64 17.40 0.49
C LEU A 144 13.00 17.83 -0.10
N SER A 145 14.05 17.02 0.09
CA SER A 145 15.39 17.26 -0.47
C SER A 145 15.48 16.92 -1.96
N PRO A 146 16.54 17.36 -2.67
CA PRO A 146 16.80 16.94 -4.06
C PRO A 146 16.85 15.42 -4.22
N ARG A 147 17.42 14.70 -3.23
CA ARG A 147 17.43 13.24 -3.21
C ARG A 147 16.01 12.66 -3.15
N GLY A 148 15.15 13.23 -2.31
CA GLY A 148 13.76 12.79 -2.22
C GLY A 148 12.99 13.00 -3.53
N LEU A 149 13.23 14.13 -4.22
CA LEU A 149 12.69 14.35 -5.56
C LEU A 149 13.19 13.30 -6.57
N THR A 150 14.48 12.97 -6.57
CA THR A 150 15.03 11.91 -7.44
C THR A 150 14.36 10.56 -7.18
N VAL A 151 14.16 10.20 -5.90
CA VAL A 151 13.45 8.97 -5.53
C VAL A 151 12.00 9.01 -6.03
N ALA A 152 11.28 10.11 -5.79
CA ALA A 152 9.90 10.29 -6.23
C ALA A 152 9.76 10.13 -7.75
N LEU A 153 10.62 10.78 -8.53
CA LEU A 153 10.61 10.67 -10.00
C LEU A 153 10.94 9.25 -10.46
N THR A 154 11.89 8.59 -9.80
CA THR A 154 12.25 7.20 -10.10
C THR A 154 11.08 6.26 -9.86
N GLU A 155 10.39 6.40 -8.72
CA GLU A 155 9.21 5.61 -8.42
C GLU A 155 8.07 5.89 -9.40
N VAL A 156 7.78 7.16 -9.71
CA VAL A 156 6.74 7.50 -10.70
C VAL A 156 7.06 6.84 -12.06
N ALA A 157 8.32 6.84 -12.48
CA ALA A 157 8.74 6.18 -13.71
C ALA A 157 8.63 4.65 -13.63
N GLN A 158 9.12 4.03 -12.56
CA GLN A 158 9.06 2.57 -12.35
C GLN A 158 7.63 2.05 -12.28
N PHE A 159 6.73 2.80 -11.65
CA PHE A 159 5.32 2.45 -11.49
C PHE A 159 4.42 3.10 -12.56
N ALA A 160 4.99 3.75 -13.58
CA ALA A 160 4.23 4.43 -14.64
C ALA A 160 3.18 3.54 -15.31
N PRO A 161 3.42 2.24 -15.59
CA PRO A 161 2.40 1.37 -16.17
C PRO A 161 1.13 1.28 -15.29
N LEU A 162 1.28 1.21 -13.97
CA LEU A 162 0.16 1.19 -13.04
C LEU A 162 -0.54 2.55 -12.97
N TRP A 163 0.21 3.65 -12.91
CA TRP A 163 -0.33 5.01 -12.95
C TRP A 163 -1.18 5.25 -14.20
N ILE A 164 -0.60 4.97 -15.37
CA ILE A 164 -1.25 5.17 -16.67
C ILE A 164 -2.52 4.30 -16.74
N TRP A 165 -2.43 3.02 -16.39
CA TRP A 165 -3.59 2.14 -16.44
C TRP A 165 -4.69 2.56 -15.46
N ALA A 166 -4.31 2.93 -14.23
CA ALA A 166 -5.25 3.33 -13.17
C ALA A 166 -6.02 4.60 -13.55
N LEU A 167 -5.32 5.58 -14.14
CA LEU A 167 -5.89 6.89 -14.49
C LEU A 167 -6.46 6.95 -15.92
N TRP A 168 -6.27 5.91 -16.75
CA TRP A 168 -6.74 5.92 -18.12
C TRP A 168 -8.27 6.15 -18.20
N PRO A 169 -8.76 7.03 -19.08
CA PRO A 169 -10.19 7.28 -19.21
C PRO A 169 -11.00 6.00 -19.45
N ARG A 170 -12.07 5.78 -18.67
CA ARG A 170 -13.02 4.71 -18.96
C ARG A 170 -13.99 5.20 -20.03
N ARG A 171 -14.25 4.39 -21.06
CA ARG A 171 -15.37 4.63 -21.96
C ARG A 171 -16.65 4.43 -21.14
N LEU A 172 -17.32 5.51 -20.78
CA LEU A 172 -18.65 5.44 -20.19
C LEU A 172 -19.57 4.89 -21.28
N SER A 173 -20.21 3.74 -21.04
CA SER A 173 -21.31 3.32 -21.92
C SER A 173 -22.41 4.36 -21.74
N ARG A 174 -22.63 5.20 -22.75
CA ARG A 174 -23.87 5.96 -22.84
C ARG A 174 -24.99 4.92 -22.89
N SER A 175 -25.78 4.83 -21.83
CA SER A 175 -27.10 4.20 -21.92
C SER A 175 -27.87 4.96 -23.00
N ARG A 176 -28.14 4.28 -24.12
CA ARG A 176 -29.13 4.74 -25.09
C ARG A 176 -30.52 4.49 -24.51
#